data_AF-A0A7S0LDJ1-F1
#
_entry.id   AF-A0A7S0LDJ1-F1
#
_cell.length_a   1.000
_cell.length_b   1.000
_cell.length_c   1.000
_cell.angle_alpha   90.00
_cell.angle_beta   90.00
_cell.angle_gamma   90.00
#
_symmetry.space_group_name_H-M   'P 1'
#
loop_
_entity.id
_entity.type
_entity.pdbx_description
1 polymer ?
#
loop_
_entity_poly.entity_id
_entity_poly.type
_entity_poly.pdbx_seq_one_letter_code
_entity_poly.pdbx_strand_id
1 'polypeptide(L)'
;SLTGRPAIVADRFNCRSKLPGTHHVNFPWHQDHAFFRMQYLLKKQPVKRLLAAWAPLVPVDAANGGVEISAGSHAQGHVRHHRVQGFLAIAAEQLDVLGQQSEVPSLDPGDILLFTDLTVHRSGLNMTKLVRWSADWAYELQADDAICPPLAGLSTQRGEGE
;
A
#
# COMPACT_ATOMS: atom_id res chain seq x y z
N SER A 1 -9.28 -7.26 17.17
CA SER A 1 -8.58 -6.05 16.69
C SER A 1 -7.43 -6.50 15.80
N LEU A 2 -7.26 -5.92 14.60
CA LEU A 2 -6.26 -6.35 13.61
C LEU A 2 -4.81 -6.18 14.13
N THR A 3 -4.53 -5.07 14.80
CA THR A 3 -3.18 -4.75 15.30
C THR A 3 -3.10 -4.81 16.83
N GLY A 4 -4.23 -4.80 17.53
CA GLY A 4 -4.28 -4.61 18.99
C GLY A 4 -3.83 -3.22 19.46
N ARG A 5 -3.54 -2.30 18.54
CA ARG A 5 -2.98 -0.98 18.82
C ARG A 5 -4.04 0.12 18.62
N PRO A 6 -4.08 1.15 19.47
CA PRO A 6 -4.88 2.34 19.20
C PRO A 6 -4.46 3.01 17.89
N ALA A 7 -5.45 3.41 17.10
CA ALA A 7 -5.25 4.14 15.85
C ALA A 7 -6.25 5.29 15.75
N ILE A 8 -5.85 6.36 15.09
CA ILE A 8 -6.71 7.49 14.73
C ILE A 8 -6.85 7.57 13.23
N VAL A 9 -8.01 8.00 12.73
CA VAL A 9 -8.15 8.33 11.31
C VAL A 9 -7.26 9.53 11.03
N ALA A 10 -6.34 9.39 10.09
CA ALA A 10 -5.52 10.50 9.60
C ALA A 10 -6.44 11.54 8.93
N ASP A 11 -5.98 12.78 8.82
CA ASP A 11 -6.62 13.84 8.01
C ASP A 11 -6.52 13.60 6.50
N ARG A 12 -6.48 12.32 6.08
CA ARG A 12 -6.21 11.85 4.74
C ARG A 12 -7.20 10.77 4.35
N PHE A 13 -8.16 11.20 3.55
CA PHE A 13 -9.14 10.35 2.91
C PHE A 13 -9.38 10.87 1.50
N ASN A 14 -9.58 9.97 0.54
CA ASN A 14 -9.83 10.32 -0.85
C ASN A 14 -11.00 9.53 -1.40
N CYS A 15 -11.70 10.14 -2.35
CA CYS A 15 -12.54 9.43 -3.30
C CYS A 15 -11.89 9.57 -4.68
N ARG A 16 -11.67 8.46 -5.37
CA ARG A 16 -10.90 8.42 -6.61
C ARG A 16 -11.71 7.76 -7.71
N SER A 17 -11.83 8.45 -8.84
CA SER A 17 -12.28 7.88 -10.10
C SER A 17 -11.09 7.36 -10.91
N LYS A 18 -11.28 6.23 -11.58
CA LYS A 18 -10.37 5.74 -12.62
C LYS A 18 -11.13 5.60 -13.93
N LEU A 19 -10.88 6.55 -14.84
CA LEU A 19 -11.48 6.57 -16.16
C LEU A 19 -10.88 5.49 -17.07
N PRO A 20 -11.64 4.96 -18.04
CA PRO A 20 -11.14 4.07 -19.08
C PRO A 20 -9.86 4.58 -19.75
N GLY A 21 -8.85 3.71 -19.92
CA GLY A 21 -7.64 4.00 -20.70
C GLY A 21 -6.76 5.14 -20.18
N THR A 22 -6.96 5.62 -18.96
CA THR A 22 -6.20 6.78 -18.45
C THR A 22 -4.90 6.35 -17.77
N HIS A 23 -3.79 6.44 -18.51
CA HIS A 23 -2.47 6.06 -18.02
C HIS A 23 -1.85 7.07 -17.05
N HIS A 24 -2.16 8.37 -17.19
CA HIS A 24 -1.52 9.44 -16.42
C HIS A 24 -1.87 9.47 -14.93
N VAL A 25 -2.93 8.75 -14.54
CA VAL A 25 -3.38 8.63 -13.14
C VAL A 25 -3.00 7.28 -12.52
N ASN A 26 -2.17 6.49 -13.21
CA ASN A 26 -1.64 5.25 -12.67
C ASN A 26 -0.52 5.56 -11.69
N PHE A 27 -0.78 5.29 -10.41
CA PHE A 27 0.26 5.29 -9.41
C PHE A 27 1.23 4.15 -9.73
N PRO A 28 2.53 4.45 -9.90
CA PRO A 28 3.55 3.41 -10.13
C PRO A 28 3.72 2.57 -8.86
N TRP A 29 4.57 1.55 -8.92
CA TRP A 29 4.96 0.81 -7.72
C TRP A 29 5.53 1.75 -6.67
N HIS A 30 4.94 1.73 -5.47
CA HIS A 30 5.35 2.60 -4.39
C HIS A 30 5.04 1.99 -3.02
N GLN A 31 5.55 2.66 -1.98
CA GLN A 31 5.13 2.48 -0.61
C GLN A 31 4.56 3.82 -0.16
N ASP A 32 3.38 3.78 0.43
CA ASP A 32 2.74 4.91 1.07
C ASP A 32 3.67 5.60 2.08
N HIS A 33 4.45 4.80 2.80
CA HIS A 33 5.46 5.26 3.76
C HIS A 33 6.39 6.34 3.19
N ALA A 34 6.77 6.25 1.91
CA ALA A 34 7.67 7.21 1.29
C ALA A 34 7.06 8.61 1.19
N PHE A 35 5.77 8.69 0.85
CA PHE A 35 5.03 9.94 0.79
C PHE A 35 4.81 10.53 2.19
N PHE A 36 4.46 9.69 3.16
CA PHE A 36 4.12 10.13 4.50
C PHE A 36 5.33 10.50 5.34
N ARG A 37 6.41 9.72 5.26
CA ARG A 37 7.67 10.01 5.94
C ARG A 37 8.15 11.41 5.61
N MET A 38 8.11 11.82 4.34
CA MET A 38 8.51 13.17 3.94
C MET A 38 7.64 14.25 4.60
N GLN A 39 6.33 14.04 4.67
CA GLN A 39 5.40 15.00 5.28
C GLN A 39 5.63 15.14 6.80
N TYR A 40 5.84 14.05 7.53
CA TYR A 40 6.14 14.11 8.97
C TYR A 40 7.46 14.83 9.23
N LEU A 41 8.50 14.53 8.44
CA LEU A 41 9.80 15.19 8.56
C LEU A 41 9.70 16.69 8.30
N LEU A 42 8.94 17.12 7.28
CA LEU A 42 8.69 18.54 7.01
C LEU A 42 7.93 19.24 8.15
N LYS A 43 7.02 18.53 8.82
CA LYS A 43 6.27 19.02 10.00
C LYS A 43 7.05 18.88 11.32
N LYS A 44 8.28 18.36 11.30
CA LYS A 44 9.07 18.02 12.51
C LYS A 44 8.33 17.11 13.50
N GLN A 45 7.55 16.18 12.97
CA GLN A 45 6.81 15.18 13.74
C GLN A 45 7.51 13.82 13.69
N PRO A 46 7.35 12.97 14.72
CA PRO A 46 7.79 11.58 14.65
C PRO A 46 7.10 10.88 13.48
N VAL A 47 7.84 10.05 12.75
CA VAL A 47 7.29 9.28 11.63
C VAL A 47 6.31 8.26 12.19
N LYS A 48 5.04 8.39 11.83
CA LYS A 48 3.99 7.44 12.21
C LYS A 48 3.86 6.31 11.20
N ARG A 49 3.37 5.17 11.68
CA ARG A 49 2.99 4.02 10.85
C ARG A 49 1.51 4.11 10.49
N LEU A 50 1.17 3.69 9.28
CA LEU A 50 -0.19 3.80 8.76
C LEU A 50 -0.74 2.45 8.30
N LEU A 51 -2.02 2.25 8.57
CA LEU A 51 -2.83 1.22 7.93
C LEU A 51 -3.74 1.91 6.90
N ALA A 52 -3.56 1.56 5.63
CA ALA A 52 -4.45 1.98 4.56
C ALA A 52 -5.69 1.09 4.55
N ALA A 53 -6.86 1.71 4.41
CA ALA A 53 -8.11 1.05 4.14
C ALA A 53 -8.65 1.56 2.81
N TRP A 54 -8.74 0.67 1.83
CA TRP A 54 -9.21 0.97 0.49
C TRP A 54 -10.49 0.17 0.23
N ALA A 55 -11.55 0.86 -0.21
CA ALA A 55 -12.84 0.25 -0.46
C ALA A 55 -13.33 0.58 -1.88
N PRO A 56 -13.71 -0.41 -2.69
CA PRO A 56 -14.30 -0.16 -3.98
C PRO A 56 -15.78 0.26 -3.85
N LEU A 57 -16.23 1.17 -4.72
CA LEU A 57 -17.65 1.58 -4.81
C LEU A 57 -18.39 0.89 -5.96
N VAL A 58 -17.68 0.06 -6.73
CA VAL A 58 -18.15 -0.81 -7.81
C VAL A 58 -17.37 -2.13 -7.73
N PRO A 59 -17.80 -3.25 -8.33
CA PRO A 59 -16.96 -4.45 -8.40
C PRO A 59 -15.60 -4.12 -9.05
N VAL A 60 -14.50 -4.63 -8.50
CA VAL A 60 -13.13 -4.35 -8.93
C VAL A 60 -12.33 -5.62 -9.12
N ASP A 61 -11.53 -5.64 -10.19
CA ASP A 61 -10.61 -6.72 -10.53
C ASP A 61 -9.39 -6.16 -11.30
N ALA A 62 -8.59 -7.05 -11.88
CA ALA A 62 -7.46 -6.68 -12.73
C ALA A 62 -7.88 -5.90 -13.99
N ALA A 63 -9.09 -6.12 -14.52
CA ALA A 63 -9.54 -5.53 -15.77
C ALA A 63 -9.93 -4.05 -15.61
N ASN A 64 -10.51 -3.65 -14.49
CA ASN A 64 -10.93 -2.27 -14.24
C ASN A 64 -9.96 -1.45 -13.37
N GLY A 65 -8.75 -1.97 -13.20
CA GLY A 65 -7.66 -1.25 -12.57
C GLY A 65 -7.71 -1.26 -11.06
N GLY A 66 -7.94 -2.44 -10.47
CA GLY A 66 -7.79 -2.69 -9.04
C GLY A 66 -6.39 -2.36 -8.50
N VAL A 67 -6.28 -2.39 -7.18
CA VAL A 67 -4.99 -2.21 -6.51
C VAL A 67 -4.17 -3.47 -6.72
N GLU A 68 -3.00 -3.33 -7.30
CA GLU A 68 -2.07 -4.44 -7.46
C GLU A 68 -1.09 -4.44 -6.29
N ILE A 69 -1.07 -5.56 -5.55
CA ILE A 69 -0.33 -5.74 -4.32
C ILE A 69 0.82 -6.69 -4.56
N SER A 70 2.00 -6.31 -4.07
CA SER A 70 3.14 -7.19 -3.95
C SER A 70 3.00 -7.90 -2.59
N ALA A 71 2.59 -9.18 -2.61
CA ALA A 71 2.29 -9.96 -1.41
C ALA A 71 3.55 -10.19 -0.54
N GLY A 72 3.46 -9.87 0.75
CA GLY A 72 4.59 -10.03 1.70
C GLY A 72 5.64 -8.91 1.66
N SER A 73 5.57 -7.96 0.71
CA SER A 73 6.53 -6.84 0.58
C SER A 73 6.70 -5.97 1.82
N HIS A 74 5.64 -5.81 2.60
CA HIS A 74 5.66 -5.06 3.85
C HIS A 74 6.71 -5.55 4.87
N ALA A 75 7.10 -6.85 4.82
CA ALA A 75 8.11 -7.42 5.70
C ALA A 75 9.54 -6.99 5.35
N GLN A 76 9.76 -6.44 4.15
CA GLN A 76 11.09 -6.05 3.67
C GLN A 76 11.50 -4.64 4.12
N GLY A 77 10.62 -3.94 4.85
CA GLY A 77 10.91 -2.59 5.33
C GLY A 77 10.76 -1.54 4.22
N HIS A 78 11.34 -0.36 4.46
CA HIS A 78 11.32 0.73 3.49
C HIS A 78 12.31 0.45 2.35
N VAL A 79 11.81 0.50 1.12
CA VAL A 79 12.61 0.36 -0.11
C VAL A 79 12.90 1.74 -0.68
N ARG A 80 14.00 1.89 -1.42
CA ARG A 80 14.39 3.17 -2.02
C ARG A 80 13.39 3.61 -3.10
N HIS A 81 12.92 4.87 -3.01
CA HIS A 81 12.11 5.52 -4.04
C HIS A 81 12.95 6.48 -4.89
N HIS A 82 12.54 6.62 -6.14
CA HIS A 82 13.07 7.53 -7.14
C HIS A 82 11.94 8.36 -7.74
N ARG A 83 12.26 9.53 -8.30
CA ARG A 83 11.25 10.36 -8.97
C ARG A 83 11.04 9.87 -10.41
N VAL A 84 9.84 9.39 -10.72
CA VAL A 84 9.47 8.90 -12.06
C VAL A 84 8.18 9.59 -12.47
N GLN A 85 8.24 10.36 -13.57
CA GLN A 85 7.07 11.07 -14.13
C GLN A 85 6.27 11.90 -13.10
N GLY A 86 6.97 12.50 -12.12
CA GLY A 86 6.34 13.30 -11.07
C GLY A 86 5.92 12.53 -9.81
N PHE A 87 5.97 11.20 -9.82
CA PHE A 87 5.65 10.35 -8.67
C PHE A 87 6.93 9.86 -7.95
N LEU A 88 6.80 9.52 -6.66
CA LEU A 88 7.78 8.69 -5.96
C LEU A 88 7.48 7.24 -6.29
N ALA A 89 8.42 6.57 -6.95
CA ALA A 89 8.26 5.22 -7.47
C ALA A 89 9.44 4.33 -7.06
N ILE A 90 9.18 3.04 -6.94
CA ILE A 90 10.20 2.00 -6.83
C ILE A 90 10.58 1.59 -8.25
N ALA A 91 11.88 1.50 -8.52
CA ALA A 91 12.37 1.13 -9.84
C ALA A 91 12.00 -0.32 -10.16
N ALA A 92 11.67 -0.62 -11.42
CA ALA A 92 11.19 -1.95 -11.81
C ALA A 92 12.25 -3.04 -11.53
N GLU A 93 13.52 -2.71 -11.72
CA GLU A 93 14.67 -3.59 -11.48
C GLU A 93 14.83 -3.94 -9.99
N GLN A 94 14.30 -3.10 -9.10
CA GLN A 94 14.27 -3.40 -7.67
C GLN A 94 13.15 -4.37 -7.31
N LEU A 95 12.08 -4.47 -8.12
CA LEU A 95 10.94 -5.35 -7.86
C LEU A 95 11.31 -6.83 -8.03
N ASP A 96 12.21 -7.14 -8.97
CA ASP A 96 12.75 -8.49 -9.16
C ASP A 96 13.50 -8.98 -7.92
N VAL A 97 14.18 -8.07 -7.21
CA VAL A 97 14.86 -8.33 -5.94
C VAL A 97 13.87 -8.52 -4.78
N LEU A 98 12.69 -7.90 -4.86
CA LEU A 98 11.64 -8.09 -3.86
C LEU A 98 11.02 -9.50 -3.94
N GLY A 99 11.19 -10.21 -5.07
CA GLY A 99 10.89 -11.64 -5.21
C GLY A 99 9.40 -11.98 -5.32
N GLN A 100 8.58 -11.10 -5.91
CA GLN A 100 7.15 -11.07 -5.60
C GLN A 100 6.23 -11.61 -6.70
N GLN A 101 5.33 -12.49 -6.29
CA GLN A 101 4.03 -12.66 -6.94
C GLN A 101 3.22 -11.38 -6.65
N SER A 102 2.83 -10.66 -7.69
CA SER A 102 1.83 -9.60 -7.54
C SER A 102 0.44 -10.15 -7.82
N GLU A 103 -0.53 -9.62 -7.10
CA GLU A 103 -1.94 -9.99 -7.26
C GLU A 103 -2.83 -8.75 -7.27
N VAL A 104 -3.92 -8.84 -8.03
CA VAL A 104 -5.03 -7.89 -7.95
C VAL A 104 -6.22 -8.65 -7.37
N PRO A 105 -6.57 -8.44 -6.08
CA PRO A 105 -7.73 -9.10 -5.50
C PRO A 105 -9.00 -8.63 -6.21
N SER A 106 -9.92 -9.56 -6.43
CA SER A 106 -11.28 -9.23 -6.86
C SER A 106 -12.10 -8.84 -5.62
N LEU A 107 -12.76 -7.68 -5.67
CA LEU A 107 -13.44 -7.08 -4.53
C LEU A 107 -14.78 -6.49 -4.97
N ASP A 108 -15.82 -6.68 -4.16
CA ASP A 108 -17.15 -6.14 -4.39
C ASP A 108 -17.43 -4.92 -3.48
N PRO A 109 -18.43 -4.08 -3.81
CA PRO A 109 -18.88 -3.03 -2.91
C PRO A 109 -19.25 -3.60 -1.53
N GLY A 110 -18.60 -3.09 -0.49
CA GLY A 110 -18.72 -3.61 0.88
C GLY A 110 -17.43 -4.27 1.39
N ASP A 111 -16.55 -4.70 0.48
CA ASP A 111 -15.23 -5.19 0.85
C ASP A 111 -14.27 -4.05 1.22
N ILE A 112 -13.27 -4.38 2.03
CA ILE A 112 -12.19 -3.47 2.41
C ILE A 112 -10.85 -4.19 2.23
N LEU A 113 -10.00 -3.62 1.39
CA LEU A 113 -8.60 -4.00 1.28
C LEU A 113 -7.79 -3.23 2.31
N LEU A 114 -7.18 -3.97 3.25
CA LEU A 114 -6.31 -3.41 4.29
C LEU A 114 -4.85 -3.75 4.00
N PHE A 115 -3.97 -2.75 4.03
CA PHE A 115 -2.53 -2.96 3.87
C PHE A 115 -1.72 -1.92 4.63
N THR A 116 -0.49 -2.28 5.00
CA THR A 116 0.40 -1.35 5.73
C THR A 116 1.06 -0.36 4.78
N ASP A 117 1.53 0.77 5.31
CA ASP A 117 2.30 1.78 4.60
C ASP A 117 3.59 1.27 3.92
N LEU A 118 4.10 0.11 4.35
CA LEU A 118 5.26 -0.55 3.75
C LEU A 118 4.89 -1.56 2.65
N THR A 119 3.61 -1.80 2.42
CA THR A 119 3.18 -2.71 1.36
C THR A 119 3.46 -2.06 0.01
N VAL A 120 4.28 -2.73 -0.81
CA VAL A 120 4.55 -2.30 -2.17
C VAL A 120 3.30 -2.57 -3.00
N HIS A 121 2.77 -1.51 -3.60
CA HIS A 121 1.56 -1.59 -4.39
C HIS A 121 1.56 -0.57 -5.52
N ARG A 122 0.67 -0.78 -6.50
CA ARG A 122 0.41 0.17 -7.59
C ARG A 122 -1.07 0.19 -7.95
N SER A 123 -1.46 1.14 -8.79
CA SER A 123 -2.82 1.15 -9.33
C SER A 123 -2.83 0.57 -10.74
N GLY A 124 -3.55 -0.54 -10.95
CA GLY A 124 -3.71 -1.18 -12.26
C GLY A 124 -4.47 -0.29 -13.26
N LEU A 125 -4.28 -0.49 -14.56
CA LEU A 125 -4.95 0.30 -15.59
C LEU A 125 -6.41 -0.12 -15.75
N ASN A 126 -7.33 0.84 -15.90
CA ASN A 126 -8.72 0.51 -16.21
C ASN A 126 -8.87 0.28 -17.73
N MET A 127 -9.00 -0.99 -18.12
CA MET A 127 -9.19 -1.43 -19.50
C MET A 127 -10.67 -1.61 -19.87
N THR A 128 -11.58 -1.37 -18.93
CA THR A 128 -13.02 -1.46 -19.18
C THR A 128 -13.57 -0.16 -19.76
N LYS A 129 -14.87 -0.17 -20.09
CA LYS A 129 -15.59 1.01 -20.62
C LYS A 129 -16.26 1.86 -19.52
N LEU A 130 -16.19 1.43 -18.26
CA LEU A 130 -16.88 2.08 -17.14
C LEU A 130 -15.86 2.74 -16.21
N VAL A 131 -16.28 3.80 -15.51
CA VAL A 131 -15.46 4.45 -14.49
C VAL A 131 -15.43 3.58 -13.23
N ARG A 132 -14.23 3.30 -12.71
CA ARG A 132 -14.07 2.65 -11.40
C ARG A 132 -13.98 3.71 -10.31
N TRP A 133 -14.80 3.58 -9.28
CA TRP A 133 -14.78 4.47 -8.11
C TRP A 133 -14.31 3.72 -6.87
N SER A 134 -13.52 4.40 -6.04
CA SER A 134 -13.06 3.87 -4.75
C SER A 134 -12.92 4.98 -3.72
N ALA A 135 -13.00 4.62 -2.45
CA ALA A 135 -12.63 5.47 -1.34
C ALA A 135 -11.42 4.87 -0.60
N ASP A 136 -10.54 5.74 -0.10
CA ASP A 136 -9.42 5.35 0.75
C ASP A 136 -9.32 6.21 1.99
N TRP A 137 -8.93 5.58 3.10
CA TRP A 137 -8.62 6.22 4.38
C TRP A 137 -7.27 5.70 4.88
N ALA A 138 -6.53 6.54 5.59
CA ALA A 138 -5.35 6.12 6.31
C ALA A 138 -5.59 6.22 7.81
N TYR A 139 -5.19 5.19 8.56
CA TYR A 139 -5.24 5.16 10.01
C TYR A 139 -3.82 5.27 10.57
N GLU A 140 -3.55 6.33 11.33
CA GLU A 140 -2.29 6.54 12.03
C GLU A 140 -2.29 5.71 13.31
N LEU A 141 -1.34 4.79 13.42
CA LEU A 141 -1.11 4.11 14.68
C LEU A 141 -0.51 5.10 15.68
N GLN A 142 -1.00 5.04 16.92
CA GLN A 142 -0.43 5.85 18.00
C GLN A 142 0.95 5.34 18.45
N ALA A 143 1.22 4.05 18.19
CA ALA A 143 2.53 3.45 18.37
C ALA A 143 3.43 3.69 17.14
N ASP A 144 4.71 3.92 17.38
CA ASP A 144 5.69 4.31 16.35
C ASP A 144 6.49 3.10 15.82
N ASP A 145 6.26 1.91 16.37
CA ASP A 145 6.88 0.65 15.98
C ASP A 145 6.20 0.03 14.76
N ALA A 146 6.90 -0.87 14.05
CA ALA A 146 6.35 -1.46 12.84
C ALA A 146 5.04 -2.22 13.10
N ILE A 147 4.09 -2.10 12.16
CA ILE A 147 2.76 -2.72 12.25
C ILE A 147 2.85 -4.26 12.24
N CYS A 148 3.95 -4.84 11.76
CA CYS A 148 4.15 -6.30 11.82
C CYS A 148 4.34 -6.78 13.26
N PRO A 149 3.42 -7.58 13.84
CA PRO A 149 3.86 -8.70 14.64
C PRO A 149 4.59 -9.69 13.71
N PRO A 150 5.59 -10.46 14.18
CA PRO A 150 5.96 -11.68 13.50
C PRO A 150 4.67 -12.51 13.31
N LEU A 151 4.42 -13.01 12.10
CA LEU A 151 3.39 -14.03 11.91
C LEU A 151 3.71 -15.16 12.90
N ALA A 152 2.84 -15.38 13.90
CA ALA A 152 2.98 -16.52 14.79
C ALA A 152 2.99 -17.78 13.91
N GLY A 153 4.13 -18.46 13.82
CA GLY A 153 4.31 -19.65 12.98
C GLY A 153 5.50 -19.63 12.02
N LEU A 154 6.17 -18.49 11.80
CA LEU A 154 7.47 -18.47 11.14
C LEU A 154 8.57 -18.33 12.19
N SER A 155 8.87 -19.44 12.87
CA SER A 155 10.06 -19.56 13.69
C SER A 155 11.28 -19.31 12.80
N THR A 156 11.94 -18.16 12.95
CA THR A 156 13.33 -18.08 12.56
C THR A 156 14.09 -18.96 13.53
N GLN A 157 14.42 -20.18 13.11
CA GLN A 157 15.53 -20.88 13.70
C GLN A 157 16.76 -20.02 13.45
N ARG A 158 17.07 -19.13 14.40
CA ARG A 158 18.44 -18.68 14.57
C ARG A 158 19.17 -19.90 15.09
N GLY A 159 19.86 -20.59 14.18
CA GLY A 159 20.93 -21.48 14.56
C GLY A 159 21.93 -20.64 15.35
N GLU A 160 21.98 -20.90 16.65
CA GLU A 160 23.18 -20.67 17.42
C GLU A 160 24.22 -21.65 16.87
N GLY A 161 25.26 -21.09 16.25
CA GLY A 161 26.40 -21.83 15.75
C GLY A 161 27.64 -20.99 16.07
N GLU A 162 28.48 -21.59 16.92
CA GLU A 162 29.75 -21.14 17.50
C GLU A 162 30.69 -20.38 16.56
#